data_AF-A0A969P3V2-F1
#
_entry.id   AF-A0A969P3V2-F1
#
_cell.length_a   1.000
_cell.length_b   1.000
_cell.length_c   1.000
_cell.angle_alpha   90.00
_cell.angle_beta   90.00
_cell.angle_gamma   90.00
#
_symmetry.space_group_name_H-M   'P 1'
#
loop_
_entity.id
_entity.type
_entity.pdbx_description
1 polymer ?
#
loop_
_entity_poly.entity_id
_entity_poly.type
_entity_poly.pdbx_seq_one_letter_code
_entity_poly.pdbx_strand_id
1 'polypeptide(L)'
;MLKDSQLFQHLLHDTLVAYDAKFAAQQTEFERERKRLQREAQQRLEQEQQEKQRLQQEAQQRLQQELAQILEDTVLLRFPNAPLALIRDIRRVQQPAALHRLTLAVQQVADVEAVQQLLREAAVQETKTDEN
;
A
#
# COMPACT_ATOMS: atom_id res chain seq x y z
N MET A 1 -29.52 8.73 71.58
CA MET A 1 -28.51 9.81 71.44
C MET A 1 -27.17 9.27 70.94
N LEU A 2 -26.37 8.49 71.70
CA LEU A 2 -25.08 7.99 71.18
C LEU A 2 -25.19 6.88 70.10
N LYS A 3 -26.19 5.99 70.20
CA LYS A 3 -26.38 4.88 69.24
C LYS A 3 -26.82 5.37 67.85
N ASP A 4 -27.63 6.42 67.80
CA ASP A 4 -28.16 6.98 66.55
C ASP A 4 -27.05 7.68 65.73
N SER A 5 -26.08 8.28 66.42
CA SER A 5 -24.90 8.91 65.78
C SER A 5 -23.94 7.88 65.17
N GLN A 6 -23.75 6.72 65.82
CA GLN A 6 -22.92 5.64 65.28
C GLN A 6 -23.57 4.98 64.06
N LEU A 7 -24.88 4.73 64.10
CA LEU A 7 -25.62 4.20 62.94
C LEU A 7 -25.55 5.13 61.74
N PHE A 8 -25.66 6.45 61.96
CA PHE A 8 -25.53 7.44 60.90
C PHE A 8 -24.11 7.49 60.31
N GLN A 9 -23.07 7.40 61.14
CA GLN A 9 -21.68 7.34 60.66
C GLN A 9 -21.38 6.07 59.86
N HIS A 10 -21.90 4.92 60.28
CA HIS A 10 -21.79 3.67 59.51
C HIS A 10 -22.50 3.78 58.16
N LEU A 11 -23.72 4.34 58.14
CA LEU A 11 -24.47 4.51 56.90
C LEU A 11 -23.76 5.45 55.92
N LEU A 12 -23.18 6.55 56.41
CA LEU A 12 -22.39 7.46 55.59
C LEU A 12 -21.12 6.79 55.05
N HIS A 13 -20.41 6.02 55.87
CA HIS A 13 -19.23 5.29 55.44
C HIS A 13 -19.58 4.26 54.36
N ASP A 14 -20.64 3.48 54.55
CA ASP A 14 -21.09 2.47 53.58
C ASP A 14 -21.51 3.12 52.26
N THR A 15 -22.18 4.27 52.31
CA THR A 15 -22.56 5.01 51.09
C THR A 15 -21.36 5.59 50.34
N LEU A 16 -20.35 6.08 51.06
CA LEU A 16 -19.10 6.58 50.46
C LEU A 16 -18.30 5.44 49.84
N VAL A 17 -18.13 4.32 50.54
CA VAL A 17 -17.45 3.13 50.01
C VAL A 17 -18.18 2.59 48.77
N ALA A 18 -19.51 2.55 48.79
CA ALA A 18 -20.29 2.12 47.63
C ALA A 18 -20.17 3.10 46.44
N TYR A 19 -20.05 4.40 46.71
CA TYR A 19 -19.83 5.41 45.67
C TYR A 19 -18.43 5.29 45.05
N ASP A 20 -17.39 5.13 45.87
CA ASP A 20 -16.02 4.94 45.41
C ASP A 20 -15.88 3.66 44.58
N ALA A 21 -16.53 2.57 44.99
CA ALA A 21 -16.56 1.32 44.23
C ALA A 21 -17.22 1.49 42.86
N LYS A 22 -18.34 2.23 42.78
CA LYS A 22 -19.02 2.53 41.51
C LYS A 22 -18.16 3.42 40.62
N PHE A 23 -17.51 4.42 41.19
CA PHE A 23 -16.61 5.30 40.44
C PHE A 23 -15.40 4.55 39.89
N ALA A 24 -14.78 3.68 40.68
CA ALA A 24 -13.68 2.82 40.24
C ALA A 24 -14.10 1.85 39.13
N ALA A 25 -15.31 1.27 39.23
CA ALA A 25 -15.87 0.42 38.19
C ALA A 25 -16.08 1.22 36.88
N GLN A 26 -16.64 2.43 36.98
CA GLN A 26 -16.87 3.32 35.84
C GLN A 26 -15.56 3.75 35.17
N GLN A 27 -14.51 4.07 35.94
CA GLN A 27 -13.18 4.35 35.40
C GLN A 27 -12.61 3.14 34.65
N THR A 28 -12.76 1.95 35.22
CA THR A 28 -12.29 0.71 34.60
C THR A 28 -13.00 0.43 33.28
N GLU A 29 -14.32 0.66 33.21
CA GLU A 29 -15.09 0.54 31.98
C GLU A 29 -14.63 1.55 30.92
N PHE A 30 -14.45 2.81 31.31
CA PHE A 30 -13.95 3.84 30.42
C PHE A 30 -12.56 3.52 29.85
N GLU A 31 -11.65 3.01 30.69
CA GLU A 31 -10.33 2.56 30.22
C GLU A 31 -10.41 1.36 29.27
N ARG A 32 -11.32 0.41 29.53
CA ARG A 32 -11.56 -0.73 28.65
C ARG A 32 -12.09 -0.28 27.30
N GLU A 33 -13.06 0.64 27.30
CA GLU A 33 -13.62 1.20 26.09
C GLU A 33 -12.57 1.99 25.30
N ARG A 34 -11.78 2.84 25.97
CA ARG A 34 -10.67 3.56 25.34
C ARG A 34 -9.65 2.61 24.71
N LYS A 35 -9.30 1.51 25.40
CA LYS A 35 -8.39 0.48 24.87
C LYS A 35 -9.00 -0.26 23.68
N ARG A 36 -10.31 -0.52 23.68
CA ARG A 36 -11.00 -1.13 22.53
C ARG A 36 -10.98 -0.21 21.31
N LEU A 37 -11.39 1.04 21.49
CA LEU A 37 -11.38 2.05 20.43
C LEU A 37 -9.97 2.25 19.87
N GLN A 38 -8.95 2.29 20.73
CA GLN A 38 -7.56 2.41 20.29
C GLN A 38 -7.12 1.22 19.44
N ARG A 39 -7.47 -0.01 19.84
CA ARG A 39 -7.17 -1.22 19.06
C ARG A 39 -7.90 -1.25 17.73
N GLU A 40 -9.19 -0.90 17.71
CA GLU A 40 -9.98 -0.81 16.49
C GLU A 40 -9.42 0.23 15.52
N ALA A 41 -9.02 1.40 16.03
CA ALA A 41 -8.38 2.44 15.22
C ALA A 41 -7.03 1.97 14.64
N GLN A 42 -6.21 1.28 15.45
CA GLN A 42 -4.92 0.72 15.01
C GLN A 42 -5.13 -0.32 13.90
N GLN A 43 -6.08 -1.24 14.08
CA GLN A 43 -6.39 -2.27 13.10
C GLN A 43 -6.91 -1.68 11.79
N ARG A 44 -7.75 -0.65 11.85
CA ARG A 44 -8.23 0.04 10.64
C ARG A 44 -7.09 0.72 9.90
N LEU A 45 -6.16 1.36 10.62
CA LEU A 45 -5.01 2.02 10.00
C LEU A 45 -4.09 1.01 9.31
N GLU A 46 -3.84 -0.13 9.94
CA GLU A 46 -3.08 -1.24 9.34
C GLU A 46 -3.76 -1.78 8.08
N GLN A 47 -5.08 -1.98 8.12
CA GLN A 47 -5.87 -2.42 6.97
C GLN A 47 -5.81 -1.41 5.83
N GLU A 48 -6.01 -0.12 6.12
CA GLU A 48 -5.95 0.95 5.12
C GLU A 48 -4.57 1.05 4.48
N GLN A 49 -3.49 0.89 5.25
CA GLN A 49 -2.13 0.85 4.72
C GLN A 49 -1.91 -0.35 3.80
N GLN A 50 -2.35 -1.54 4.20
CA GLN A 50 -2.24 -2.74 3.36
C GLN A 50 -3.04 -2.60 2.07
N GLU A 51 -4.27 -2.10 2.14
CA GLU A 51 -5.11 -1.88 0.97
C GLU A 51 -4.49 -0.84 0.03
N LYS A 52 -3.98 0.27 0.57
CA LYS A 52 -3.30 1.29 -0.22
C LYS A 52 -2.05 0.74 -0.92
N GLN A 53 -1.26 -0.08 -0.23
CA GLN A 53 -0.08 -0.71 -0.83
C GLN A 53 -0.48 -1.68 -1.95
N ARG A 54 -1.54 -2.46 -1.74
CA ARG A 54 -2.08 -3.36 -2.75
C ARG A 54 -2.59 -2.60 -3.97
N LEU A 55 -3.42 -1.57 -3.78
CA LEU A 55 -3.93 -0.73 -4.87
C LEU A 55 -2.79 -0.05 -5.64
N GLN A 56 -1.74 0.38 -4.95
CA GLN A 56 -0.55 0.95 -5.59
C GLN A 56 0.19 -0.07 -6.45
N GLN A 57 0.36 -1.30 -5.96
CA GLN A 57 0.97 -2.39 -6.75
C GLN A 57 0.11 -2.75 -7.97
N GLU A 58 -1.21 -2.89 -7.79
CA GLU A 58 -2.14 -3.17 -8.89
C GLU A 58 -2.12 -2.04 -9.94
N ALA A 59 -2.07 -0.77 -9.52
CA ALA A 59 -1.97 0.36 -10.42
C ALA A 59 -0.63 0.39 -11.18
N GLN A 60 0.49 0.08 -10.53
CA GLN A 60 1.79 -0.02 -11.18
C GLN A 60 1.82 -1.13 -12.22
N GLN A 61 1.26 -2.31 -11.90
CA GLN A 61 1.18 -3.43 -12.84
C GLN A 61 0.32 -3.10 -14.05
N ARG A 62 -0.83 -2.43 -13.85
CA ARG A 62 -1.68 -1.98 -14.96
C ARG A 62 -0.95 -1.01 -15.87
N LEU A 63 -0.29 0.00 -15.30
CA LEU A 63 0.48 0.98 -16.07
C LEU A 63 1.61 0.31 -16.87
N GLN A 64 2.32 -0.65 -16.26
CA GLN A 64 3.35 -1.42 -16.95
C GLN A 64 2.77 -2.18 -18.14
N GLN A 65 1.64 -2.87 -17.96
CA GLN A 65 0.98 -3.63 -19.02
C GLN A 65 0.50 -2.73 -20.16
N GLU A 66 -0.10 -1.57 -19.84
CA GLU A 66 -0.54 -0.60 -20.85
C GLU A 66 0.64 -0.06 -21.66
N LEU A 67 1.74 0.32 -20.99
CA LEU A 67 2.92 0.83 -21.69
C LEU A 67 3.61 -0.24 -22.54
N ALA A 68 3.68 -1.48 -22.06
CA ALA A 68 4.18 -2.61 -22.84
C ALA A 68 3.32 -2.85 -24.08
N GLN A 69 1.98 -2.83 -23.94
CA GLN A 69 1.07 -2.99 -25.07
C GLN A 69 1.24 -1.86 -26.10
N ILE A 70 1.32 -0.61 -25.66
CA ILE A 70 1.56 0.54 -26.55
C ILE A 70 2.88 0.39 -27.31
N LEU A 71 3.93 -0.07 -26.62
CA LEU A 71 5.24 -0.31 -27.24
C LEU A 71 5.16 -1.45 -28.26
N GLU A 72 4.50 -2.57 -27.92
CA GLU A 72 4.25 -3.69 -28.83
C GLU A 72 3.52 -3.22 -30.10
N ASP A 73 2.42 -2.47 -29.94
CA ASP A 73 1.63 -1.95 -31.05
C ASP A 73 2.45 -0.99 -31.92
N THR A 74 3.26 -0.13 -31.29
CA THR A 74 4.15 0.81 -32.01
C THR A 74 5.18 0.07 -32.85
N VAL A 75 5.80 -0.98 -32.31
CA VAL A 75 6.77 -1.79 -33.04
C VAL A 75 6.08 -2.52 -34.18
N LEU A 76 4.95 -3.18 -33.94
CA LEU A 76 4.23 -3.92 -34.98
C LEU A 76 3.77 -3.03 -36.12
N LEU A 77 3.37 -1.79 -35.82
CA LEU A 77 2.93 -0.82 -36.82
C LEU A 77 4.09 -0.28 -37.67
N ARG A 78 5.25 0.02 -37.06
CA ARG A 78 6.42 0.51 -37.80
C ARG A 78 7.21 -0.61 -38.48
N PHE A 79 7.21 -1.78 -37.88
CA PHE A 79 8.00 -2.94 -38.30
C PHE A 79 7.11 -4.19 -38.33
N PRO A 80 6.27 -4.37 -39.38
CA PRO A 80 5.34 -5.49 -39.46
C PRO A 80 6.02 -6.87 -39.52
N ASN A 81 7.29 -6.90 -39.93
CA ASN A 81 8.12 -8.11 -39.96
C ASN A 81 8.97 -8.30 -38.67
N ALA A 82 8.65 -7.59 -37.59
CA ALA A 82 9.39 -7.70 -36.34
C ALA A 82 9.31 -9.14 -35.78
N PRO A 83 10.43 -9.69 -35.27
CA PRO A 83 10.44 -11.03 -34.72
C PRO A 83 9.64 -11.08 -33.42
N LEU A 84 8.89 -12.17 -33.21
CA LEU A 84 8.14 -12.40 -31.96
C LEU A 84 9.02 -12.39 -30.70
N ALA A 85 10.32 -12.69 -30.85
CA ALA A 85 11.28 -12.58 -29.77
C ALA A 85 11.34 -11.15 -29.18
N LEU A 86 11.19 -10.12 -30.03
CA LEU A 86 11.20 -8.73 -29.61
C LEU A 86 9.99 -8.38 -28.72
N ILE A 87 8.81 -8.87 -29.09
CA ILE A 87 7.58 -8.70 -28.30
C ILE A 87 7.75 -9.36 -26.93
N ARG A 88 8.31 -10.57 -26.90
CA ARG A 88 8.62 -11.24 -25.63
C ARG A 88 9.61 -10.44 -24.79
N ASP A 89 10.59 -9.81 -25.41
CA ASP A 89 11.60 -9.00 -24.71
C ASP A 89 11.00 -7.69 -24.16
N ILE A 90 10.07 -7.06 -24.88
CA ILE A 90 9.28 -5.91 -24.39
C ILE A 90 8.54 -6.27 -23.10
N ARG A 91 7.89 -7.45 -23.05
CA ARG A 91 7.15 -7.91 -21.86
C ARG A 91 8.02 -8.25 -20.65
N ARG A 92 9.34 -8.36 -20.84
CA ARG A 92 10.29 -8.63 -19.75
C ARG A 92 10.72 -7.36 -19.03
N VAL A 93 10.57 -6.20 -19.66
CA VAL A 93 10.88 -4.91 -19.05
C VAL A 93 9.84 -4.61 -17.97
N GLN A 94 10.31 -4.45 -16.73
CA GLN A 94 9.43 -4.25 -15.59
C GLN A 94 9.21 -2.78 -15.26
N GLN A 95 10.17 -1.92 -15.61
CA GLN A 95 10.10 -0.52 -15.23
C GLN A 95 9.21 0.30 -16.19
N PRO A 96 8.12 0.95 -15.69
CA PRO A 96 7.27 1.81 -16.51
C PRO A 96 8.03 2.95 -17.19
N ALA A 97 9.01 3.54 -16.48
CA ALA A 97 9.84 4.61 -17.02
C ALA A 97 10.75 4.14 -18.17
N ALA A 98 11.21 2.88 -18.15
CA ALA A 98 11.98 2.31 -19.25
C ALA A 98 11.07 2.08 -20.46
N LEU A 99 9.90 1.46 -20.26
CA LEU A 99 8.91 1.25 -21.33
C LEU A 99 8.50 2.56 -22.01
N HIS A 100 8.20 3.61 -21.24
CA HIS A 100 7.84 4.91 -21.82
C HIS A 100 8.96 5.53 -22.66
N ARG A 101 10.21 5.49 -22.18
CA ARG A 101 11.38 5.95 -22.93
C ARG A 101 11.56 5.14 -24.23
N LEU A 102 11.39 3.83 -24.16
CA LEU A 102 11.47 2.95 -25.32
C LEU A 102 10.38 3.27 -26.35
N THR A 103 9.14 3.54 -25.93
CA THR A 103 8.05 3.94 -26.85
C THR A 103 8.43 5.18 -27.66
N LEU A 104 9.01 6.19 -27.01
CA LEU A 104 9.46 7.41 -27.70
C LEU A 104 10.68 7.15 -28.60
N ALA A 105 11.62 6.32 -28.15
CA ALA A 105 12.83 6.00 -28.90
C ALA A 105 12.51 5.16 -30.15
N VAL A 106 11.62 4.17 -30.03
CA VAL A 106 11.18 3.31 -31.14
C VAL A 106 10.60 4.12 -32.28
N GLN A 107 9.96 5.28 -32.03
CA GLN A 107 9.44 6.13 -33.11
C GLN A 107 10.55 6.79 -33.94
N GLN A 108 11.75 6.96 -33.39
CA GLN A 108 12.87 7.67 -34.03
C GLN A 108 13.82 6.72 -34.77
N VAL A 109 13.74 5.42 -34.48
CA VAL A 109 14.65 4.41 -35.03
C VAL A 109 14.28 4.04 -36.48
N ALA A 110 15.26 3.68 -37.29
CA ALA A 110 15.07 3.33 -38.70
C ALA A 110 14.79 1.83 -38.95
N ASP A 111 15.29 0.94 -38.10
CA ASP A 111 15.23 -0.52 -38.30
C ASP A 111 14.96 -1.31 -37.01
N VAL A 112 14.70 -2.62 -37.18
CA VAL A 112 14.38 -3.53 -36.08
C VAL A 112 15.60 -3.85 -35.21
N GLU A 113 16.80 -3.84 -35.78
CA GLU A 113 18.04 -4.13 -35.04
C GLU A 113 18.33 -3.06 -33.99
N ALA A 114 18.14 -1.78 -34.32
CA ALA A 114 18.32 -0.72 -33.33
C ALA A 114 17.25 -0.77 -32.22
N VAL A 115 16.02 -1.24 -32.50
CA VAL A 115 15.02 -1.48 -31.44
C VAL A 115 15.48 -2.61 -30.50
N GLN A 116 16.05 -3.69 -31.03
CA GLN A 116 16.63 -4.74 -30.20
C GLN A 116 17.77 -4.24 -29.33
N GLN A 117 18.61 -3.35 -29.86
CA GLN A 117 19.71 -2.77 -29.11
C GLN A 117 19.20 -1.89 -27.96
N LEU A 118 18.20 -1.05 -28.22
CA LEU A 118 17.55 -0.24 -27.18
C LEU A 118 16.94 -1.10 -26.06
N LEU A 119 16.30 -2.22 -26.41
CA LEU A 119 15.76 -3.16 -25.41
C LEU A 119 16.86 -3.80 -24.55
N ARG A 120 17.99 -4.18 -25.16
CA ARG A 120 19.14 -4.71 -24.42
C ARG A 120 19.75 -3.66 -23.49
N GLU A 121 19.90 -2.43 -23.96
CA GLU A 121 20.41 -1.32 -23.15
C GLU A 121 19.47 -1.00 -21.98
N ALA A 122 18.16 -1.02 -22.21
CA ALA A 122 17.16 -0.87 -21.15
C ALA A 122 17.27 -1.99 -20.10
N ALA A 123 17.40 -3.25 -20.52
CA ALA A 123 17.58 -4.38 -19.62
C ALA A 123 18.87 -4.30 -18.78
N VAL A 124 19.97 -3.79 -19.36
CA VAL A 124 21.23 -3.55 -18.61
C VAL A 124 21.06 -2.39 -17.63
N GLN A 125 20.29 -1.35 -17.97
CA GLN A 125 20.01 -0.26 -17.03
C GLN A 125 19.13 -0.69 -15.85
N GLU A 126 18.20 -1.63 -16.05
CA GLU A 126 17.42 -2.21 -14.94
C GLU A 126 18.35 -2.82 -13.89
N THR A 127 19.32 -3.65 -14.31
CA THR A 127 20.26 -4.29 -13.36
C THR A 127 21.13 -3.33 -12.56
N LYS A 128 21.45 -2.14 -13.11
CA LYS A 128 22.26 -1.13 -12.40
C LYS A 128 21.46 -0.29 -11.42
N THR A 129 20.15 -0.24 -11.56
CA THR A 129 19.29 0.60 -10.71
C THR A 129 18.89 -0.15 -9.44
N ASP A 130 18.87 -1.48 -9.47
CA ASP A 130 18.61 -2.33 -8.30
C ASP A 130 19.82 -2.50 -7.35
N GLU A 131 21.02 -2.04 -7.75
CA GLU A 131 22.26 -2.13 -6.95
C GLU A 131 22.62 -0.85 -6.16
N ASN A 132 21.78 0.20 -6.20
CA ASN A 132 21.95 1.45 -5.42
C ASN A 132 20.78 1.67 -4.45
#